data_AF-A0A0C1HNH1-F1
#
_entry.id   AF-A0A0C1HNH1-F1
#
_cell.length_a   1.000
_cell.length_b   1.000
_cell.length_c   1.000
_cell.angle_alpha   90.00
_cell.angle_beta   90.00
_cell.angle_gamma   90.00
#
_symmetry.space_group_name_H-M   'P 1'
#
loop_
_entity.id
_entity.type
_entity.pdbx_description
1 polymer ?
#
loop_
_entity_poly.entity_id
_entity_poly.type
_entity_poly.pdbx_seq_one_letter_code
_entity_poly.pdbx_strand_id
1 'polypeptide(L)'
;MAGAIAEIAHTSLIHNFRHINPEQARIYLIEGSEQILSSFPKDLAEKAARDLRKLGVEIILKTRVTEITSEGVRIGDKFIDSRNVIWAAGNQTSPLLDTLEVMQDHSGRIHVNNDLSVPGYPEIFVIGDAALLLDAAGLPLPGIAPVAIQQSHYVARLIRKNTCGKQRKPFRYFDKGMMATIGKAKAVAVVGKLKISGFIAWLAWCFIHIHFLISFANRVVVMLNWFYLYCRNQRCIRLITRPLTDKDEPIR
;
A
#
# COMPACT_ATOMS: atom_id res chain seq x y z
N MET A 1 6.30 1.60 -4.79
CA MET A 1 6.02 2.18 -6.13
C MET A 1 7.17 3.05 -6.63
N ALA A 2 7.53 4.16 -5.96
CA ALA A 2 8.59 5.07 -6.41
C ALA A 2 9.91 4.36 -6.77
N GLY A 3 10.39 3.44 -5.92
CA GLY A 3 11.60 2.67 -6.22
C GLY A 3 11.48 1.74 -7.42
N ALA A 4 10.28 1.20 -7.70
CA ALA A 4 10.07 0.39 -8.90
C ALA A 4 10.11 1.25 -10.18
N ILE A 5 9.54 2.46 -10.14
CA ILE A 5 9.63 3.43 -11.25
C ILE A 5 11.08 3.86 -11.46
N ALA A 6 11.81 4.12 -10.40
CA ALA A 6 13.23 4.49 -10.45
C ALA A 6 14.10 3.39 -11.07
N GLU A 7 13.86 2.12 -10.74
CA GLU A 7 14.54 0.98 -11.40
C GLU A 7 14.19 0.83 -12.87
N ILE A 8 12.95 1.14 -13.23
CA ILE A 8 12.53 1.11 -14.63
C ILE A 8 13.28 2.21 -15.39
N ALA A 9 13.21 3.45 -14.92
CA ALA A 9 13.82 4.60 -15.56
C ALA A 9 15.36 4.49 -15.60
N HIS A 10 16.01 4.29 -14.45
CA HIS A 10 17.45 4.41 -14.28
C HIS A 10 18.22 3.08 -14.41
N THR A 11 17.56 2.01 -14.86
CA THR A 11 18.26 0.72 -15.06
C THR A 11 17.69 -0.05 -16.23
N SER A 12 16.37 -0.20 -16.29
CA SER A 12 15.75 -1.11 -17.26
C SER A 12 15.56 -0.48 -18.65
N LEU A 13 15.35 0.83 -18.74
CA LEU A 13 15.00 1.52 -19.99
C LEU A 13 16.19 2.16 -20.71
N ILE A 14 17.37 2.26 -20.08
CA ILE A 14 18.54 3.01 -20.58
C ILE A 14 18.87 2.69 -22.05
N HIS A 15 18.79 1.42 -22.46
CA HIS A 15 19.14 0.96 -23.80
C HIS A 15 17.94 0.73 -24.73
N ASN A 16 16.74 1.11 -24.30
CA ASN A 16 15.50 0.81 -25.04
C ASN A 16 15.04 1.97 -25.93
N PHE A 17 15.62 3.16 -25.77
CA PHE A 17 15.23 4.36 -26.51
C PHE A 17 16.43 5.03 -27.17
N ARG A 18 16.24 5.54 -28.38
CA ARG A 18 17.27 6.24 -29.16
C ARG A 18 17.21 7.76 -29.03
N HIS A 19 16.05 8.31 -28.71
CA HIS A 19 15.78 9.76 -28.76
C HIS A 19 15.52 10.39 -27.39
N ILE A 20 15.36 9.58 -26.35
CA ILE A 20 15.22 10.04 -24.96
C ILE A 20 16.26 9.33 -24.12
N ASN A 21 16.76 10.02 -23.10
CA ASN A 21 17.54 9.39 -22.04
C ASN A 21 16.64 9.17 -20.80
N PRO A 22 16.19 7.93 -20.53
CA PRO A 22 15.34 7.63 -19.38
C PRO A 22 16.00 7.94 -18.03
N GLU A 23 17.34 8.03 -17.98
CA GLU A 23 18.07 8.39 -16.76
C GLU A 23 17.88 9.85 -16.35
N GLN A 24 17.37 10.70 -17.25
CA GLN A 24 17.03 12.10 -16.94
C GLN A 24 15.67 12.23 -16.24
N ALA A 25 14.92 11.14 -16.08
CA ALA A 25 13.63 11.16 -15.42
C ALA A 25 13.78 11.55 -13.94
N ARG A 26 13.09 12.61 -13.52
CA ARG A 26 13.06 13.03 -12.11
C ARG A 26 11.85 12.39 -11.43
N ILE A 27 12.10 11.71 -10.31
CA ILE A 27 11.07 10.96 -9.59
C ILE A 27 10.96 11.55 -8.19
N TYR A 28 9.83 12.21 -7.92
CA TYR A 28 9.55 12.80 -6.62
C TYR A 28 8.66 11.88 -5.77
N LEU A 29 9.03 11.70 -4.51
CA LEU A 29 8.18 11.10 -3.48
C LEU A 29 7.86 12.18 -2.45
N ILE A 30 6.63 12.68 -2.49
CA ILE A 30 6.14 13.73 -1.59
C ILE A 30 5.35 13.08 -0.45
N GLU A 31 5.70 13.40 0.79
CA GLU A 31 5.09 12.86 2.00
C GLU A 31 4.83 13.99 3.01
N GLY A 32 3.61 14.03 3.56
CA GLY A 32 3.19 15.04 4.52
C GLY A 32 3.79 14.86 5.91
N SER A 33 4.27 13.66 6.22
CA SER A 33 4.84 13.27 7.50
C SER A 33 6.35 13.56 7.59
N GLU A 34 6.92 13.40 8.79
CA GLU A 34 8.37 13.57 9.02
C GLU A 34 9.24 12.44 8.44
N GLN A 35 8.63 11.30 8.09
CA GLN A 35 9.30 10.15 7.51
C GLN A 35 8.37 9.40 6.54
N ILE A 36 8.97 8.71 5.57
CA ILE A 36 8.27 7.69 4.78
C ILE A 36 7.98 6.46 5.65
N LEU A 37 6.99 5.66 5.26
CA LEU A 37 6.63 4.44 5.99
C LEU A 37 6.37 4.73 7.48
N SER A 38 5.49 5.69 7.78
CA SER A 38 5.25 6.20 9.14
C SER A 38 4.92 5.12 10.18
N SER A 39 4.30 4.01 9.76
CA SER A 39 4.03 2.84 10.62
C SER A 39 5.26 2.02 10.99
N PHE A 40 6.42 2.26 10.35
CA PHE A 40 7.67 1.54 10.63
C PHE A 40 8.52 2.28 11.67
N PRO A 41 9.34 1.54 12.45
CA PRO A 41 10.39 2.13 13.26
C PRO A 41 11.30 3.07 12.46
N LYS A 42 11.70 4.19 13.08
CA LYS A 42 12.47 5.27 12.46
C LYS A 42 13.73 4.81 11.73
N ASP A 43 14.47 3.87 12.32
CA ASP A 43 15.68 3.29 11.73
C ASP A 43 15.43 2.56 10.40
N LEU A 44 14.30 1.83 10.29
CA LEU A 44 13.89 1.16 9.06
C LEU A 44 13.39 2.17 8.02
N ALA A 45 12.62 3.17 8.44
CA ALA A 45 12.15 4.24 7.56
C ALA A 45 13.33 5.03 6.95
N GLU A 46 14.33 5.39 7.76
CA GLU A 46 15.53 6.06 7.29
C GLU A 46 16.36 5.18 6.34
N LYS A 47 16.47 3.88 6.62
CA LYS A 47 17.14 2.93 5.73
C LYS A 47 16.44 2.85 4.37
N ALA A 48 15.12 2.75 4.36
CA ALA A 48 14.31 2.78 3.15
C ALA A 48 14.50 4.09 2.37
N ALA A 49 14.53 5.24 3.05
CA ALA A 49 14.75 6.53 2.42
C ALA A 49 16.15 6.63 1.79
N ARG A 50 17.19 6.16 2.48
CA ARG A 50 18.55 6.06 1.91
C ARG A 50 18.58 5.17 0.66
N ASP A 51 17.88 4.05 0.70
CA ASP A 51 17.84 3.10 -0.40
C ASP A 51 17.08 3.64 -1.63
N LEU A 52 16.01 4.42 -1.43
CA LEU A 52 15.30 5.15 -2.49
C LEU A 52 16.13 6.28 -3.09
N ARG A 53 16.81 7.08 -2.26
CA ARG A 53 17.70 8.14 -2.76
C ARG A 53 18.84 7.57 -3.62
N LYS A 54 19.39 6.41 -3.25
CA LYS A 54 20.37 5.68 -4.07
C LYS A 54 19.82 5.21 -5.41
N LEU A 55 18.49 5.08 -5.55
CA LEU A 55 17.84 4.78 -6.83
C LEU A 55 17.54 6.06 -7.63
N GLY A 56 17.87 7.26 -7.13
CA GLY A 56 17.60 8.54 -7.80
C GLY A 56 16.23 9.15 -7.47
N VAL A 57 15.55 8.69 -6.41
CA VAL A 57 14.28 9.28 -5.97
C VAL A 57 14.54 10.51 -5.11
N GLU A 58 13.92 11.64 -5.47
CA GLU A 58 13.89 12.88 -4.71
C GLU A 58 12.77 12.83 -3.66
N ILE A 59 13.12 12.69 -2.37
CA ILE A 59 12.14 12.57 -1.29
C ILE A 59 11.91 13.94 -0.66
N ILE A 60 10.66 14.41 -0.67
CA ILE A 60 10.20 15.66 -0.07
C ILE A 60 9.28 15.31 1.11
N LEU A 61 9.76 15.52 2.33
CA LEU A 61 9.04 15.22 3.58
C LEU A 61 8.37 16.49 4.14
N LYS A 62 7.51 16.33 5.14
CA LYS A 62 6.82 17.43 5.84
C LYS A 62 6.09 18.39 4.90
N THR A 63 5.66 17.89 3.75
CA THR A 63 5.14 18.72 2.67
C THR A 63 3.87 18.07 2.14
N ARG A 64 2.77 18.82 2.16
CA ARG A 64 1.49 18.37 1.59
C ARG A 64 1.32 18.96 0.20
N VAL A 65 0.78 18.14 -0.70
CA VAL A 65 0.29 18.60 -1.98
C VAL A 65 -1.00 19.38 -1.75
N THR A 66 -1.09 20.58 -2.32
CA THR A 66 -2.26 21.46 -2.21
C THR A 66 -3.09 21.47 -3.49
N GLU A 67 -2.50 21.16 -4.64
CA GLU A 67 -3.18 21.14 -5.92
C GLU A 67 -2.49 20.18 -6.90
N ILE A 68 -3.28 19.54 -7.76
CA ILE A 68 -2.82 18.72 -8.87
C ILE A 68 -3.51 19.21 -10.14
N THR A 69 -2.73 19.47 -11.17
CA THR A 69 -3.21 19.91 -12.50
C THR A 69 -2.65 18.98 -13.57
N SER A 70 -3.05 19.18 -14.84
CA SER A 70 -2.49 18.43 -15.97
C SER A 70 -1.00 18.66 -16.20
N GLU A 71 -0.47 19.81 -15.73
CA GLU A 71 0.92 20.18 -15.93
C GLU A 71 1.82 19.79 -14.75
N GLY A 72 1.26 19.49 -13.58
CA GLY A 72 2.07 19.18 -12.41
C GLY A 72 1.36 19.29 -11.06
N VAL A 73 2.18 19.43 -10.01
CA VAL A 73 1.76 19.37 -8.61
C VAL A 73 2.24 20.60 -7.86
N ARG A 74 1.35 21.20 -7.07
CA ARG A 74 1.69 22.32 -6.18
C ARG A 74 1.93 21.84 -4.75
N ILE A 75 3.05 22.29 -4.18
CA ILE A 75 3.46 22.03 -2.79
C ILE A 75 3.77 23.36 -2.09
N GLY A 76 2.79 23.88 -1.33
CA GLY A 76 2.86 25.25 -0.82
C GLY A 76 2.94 26.24 -1.99
N ASP A 77 3.97 27.08 -2.01
CA ASP A 77 4.19 28.09 -3.05
C ASP A 77 4.97 27.57 -4.27
N LYS A 78 5.47 26.33 -4.22
CA LYS A 78 6.28 25.75 -5.29
C LYS A 78 5.44 24.86 -6.20
N PHE A 79 5.57 25.06 -7.51
CA PHE A 79 5.05 24.16 -8.53
C PHE A 79 6.13 23.19 -9.01
N ILE A 80 5.78 21.92 -9.19
CA ILE A 80 6.64 20.88 -9.76
C ILE A 80 5.99 20.40 -11.04
N ASP A 81 6.61 20.71 -12.18
CA ASP A 81 6.18 20.20 -13.49
C ASP A 81 6.24 18.68 -13.52
N SER A 82 5.11 18.04 -13.81
CA SER A 82 5.02 16.61 -14.03
C SER A 82 3.78 16.25 -14.83
N ARG A 83 3.99 15.58 -15.97
CA ARG A 83 2.91 14.99 -16.77
C ARG A 83 2.32 13.73 -16.15
N ASN A 84 3.01 13.12 -15.18
CA ASN A 84 2.57 11.90 -14.52
C ASN A 84 2.50 12.11 -13.01
N VAL A 85 1.29 12.08 -12.47
CA VAL A 85 1.05 12.18 -11.03
C VAL A 85 0.34 10.91 -10.58
N ILE A 86 0.95 10.20 -9.63
CA ILE A 86 0.35 9.00 -9.05
C ILE A 86 0.02 9.29 -7.60
N TRP A 87 -1.28 9.37 -7.31
CA TRP A 87 -1.79 9.63 -5.97
C TRP A 87 -1.98 8.31 -5.21
N ALA A 88 -1.12 8.09 -4.20
CA ALA A 88 -1.14 6.90 -3.36
C ALA A 88 -1.35 7.26 -1.88
N ALA A 89 -2.08 8.33 -1.60
CA ALA A 89 -2.28 8.88 -0.26
C ALA A 89 -3.76 9.06 0.07
N GLY A 90 -4.14 8.71 1.30
CA GLY A 90 -5.50 8.90 1.80
C GLY A 90 -6.50 7.90 1.24
N ASN A 91 -7.27 7.30 2.14
CA ASN A 91 -8.48 6.57 1.79
C ASN A 91 -9.66 7.38 2.32
N GLN A 92 -10.72 7.47 1.53
CA GLN A 92 -12.03 7.94 1.96
C GLN A 92 -12.98 6.75 1.95
N THR A 93 -13.85 6.67 2.94
CA THR A 93 -14.85 5.60 2.98
C THR A 93 -15.96 5.81 1.95
N SER A 94 -16.73 4.75 1.72
CA SER A 94 -17.85 4.78 0.78
C SER A 94 -18.99 5.68 1.30
N PRO A 95 -19.60 6.53 0.45
CA PRO A 95 -20.80 7.30 0.82
C PRO A 95 -21.97 6.43 1.29
N LEU A 96 -21.96 5.12 1.00
CA LEU A 96 -22.94 4.19 1.54
C LEU A 96 -23.02 4.24 3.08
N LEU A 97 -21.90 4.53 3.76
CA LEU A 97 -21.85 4.59 5.22
C LEU A 97 -22.69 5.75 5.78
N ASP A 98 -22.94 6.81 5.00
CA ASP A 98 -23.78 7.94 5.40
C ASP A 98 -25.24 7.53 5.61
N THR A 99 -25.69 6.47 4.93
CA THR A 99 -27.04 5.92 5.08
C THR A 99 -27.32 5.28 6.44
N LEU A 100 -26.27 5.00 7.22
CA LEU A 100 -26.42 4.41 8.56
C LEU A 100 -26.72 5.46 9.64
N GLU A 101 -26.59 6.75 9.34
CA GLU A 101 -26.87 7.87 10.26
C GLU A 101 -26.20 7.72 11.64
N VAL A 102 -25.00 7.11 11.66
CA VAL A 102 -24.21 6.86 12.88
C VAL A 102 -22.98 7.77 12.94
N MET A 103 -22.37 7.85 14.12
CA MET A 103 -21.14 8.61 14.32
C MET A 103 -20.01 8.09 13.43
N GLN A 104 -19.45 9.01 12.63
CA GLN A 104 -18.30 8.77 11.76
C GLN A 104 -17.14 9.72 12.13
N ASP A 105 -15.91 9.31 11.85
CA ASP A 105 -14.75 10.22 11.93
C ASP A 105 -14.65 11.14 10.70
N HIS A 106 -13.66 12.03 10.68
CA HIS A 106 -13.43 12.95 9.56
C HIS A 106 -13.16 12.22 8.22
N SER A 107 -12.68 10.97 8.27
CA SER A 107 -12.42 10.16 7.07
C SER A 107 -13.64 9.33 6.66
N GLY A 108 -14.77 9.47 7.36
CA GLY A 108 -16.02 8.75 7.14
C GLY A 108 -16.03 7.31 7.70
N ARG A 109 -15.12 6.98 8.61
CA ARG A 109 -15.07 5.64 9.24
C ARG A 109 -16.08 5.57 10.37
N ILE A 110 -16.83 4.47 10.45
CA ILE A 110 -17.84 4.27 11.49
C ILE A 110 -17.17 3.90 12.80
N HIS A 111 -17.53 4.60 13.88
CA HIS A 111 -17.15 4.19 15.23
C HIS A 111 -17.87 2.91 15.61
N VAL A 112 -17.13 1.80 15.68
CA VAL A 112 -17.69 0.48 16.03
C VAL A 112 -17.44 0.14 17.49
N ASN A 113 -18.31 -0.71 18.04
CA ASN A 113 -18.11 -1.33 19.34
C ASN A 113 -16.91 -2.29 19.32
N ASN A 114 -16.47 -2.74 20.50
CA ASN A 114 -15.36 -3.69 20.64
C ASN A 114 -15.59 -5.04 19.96
N ASP A 115 -16.83 -5.39 19.61
CA ASP A 115 -17.19 -6.57 18.85
C ASP A 115 -17.43 -6.29 17.34
N LEU A 116 -17.01 -5.11 16.87
CA LEU A 116 -17.17 -4.61 15.50
C LEU A 116 -18.62 -4.33 15.08
N SER A 117 -19.56 -4.35 16.02
CA SER A 117 -20.95 -3.96 15.75
C SER A 117 -21.12 -2.44 15.71
N VAL A 118 -22.13 -1.97 14.99
CA VAL A 118 -22.51 -0.57 14.99
C VAL A 118 -23.24 -0.24 16.32
N PRO A 119 -22.90 0.87 17.01
CA PRO A 119 -23.63 1.31 18.19
C PRO A 119 -25.14 1.42 17.92
N GLY A 120 -25.96 0.79 18.76
CA GLY A 120 -27.42 0.73 18.60
C GLY A 120 -27.93 -0.38 17.68
N TYR A 121 -27.08 -0.99 16.85
CA TYR A 121 -27.45 -2.01 15.87
C TYR A 121 -26.57 -3.26 16.01
N PRO A 122 -26.83 -4.13 17.01
CA PRO A 122 -25.99 -5.30 17.32
C PRO A 122 -25.91 -6.35 16.19
N GLU A 123 -26.82 -6.30 15.23
CA GLU A 123 -26.90 -7.14 14.03
C GLU A 123 -26.04 -6.62 12.86
N ILE A 124 -25.62 -5.35 12.89
CA ILE A 124 -24.84 -4.71 11.83
C ILE A 124 -23.37 -4.68 12.24
N PHE A 125 -22.49 -5.16 11.35
CA PHE A 125 -21.04 -5.15 11.56
C PHE A 125 -20.35 -4.33 10.47
N VAL A 126 -19.35 -3.55 10.87
CA VAL A 126 -18.47 -2.81 9.95
C VAL A 126 -17.03 -3.22 10.23
N ILE A 127 -16.28 -3.55 9.17
CA ILE A 127 -14.91 -4.08 9.26
C ILE A 127 -14.00 -3.45 8.20
N GLY A 128 -12.71 -3.68 8.33
CA GLY A 128 -11.68 -3.16 7.43
C GLY A 128 -11.55 -1.65 7.53
N ASP A 129 -11.20 -1.02 6.42
CA ASP A 129 -10.92 0.42 6.34
C ASP A 129 -12.13 1.30 6.62
N ALA A 130 -13.35 0.74 6.55
CA ALA A 130 -14.61 1.42 6.89
C ALA A 130 -14.86 1.53 8.40
N ALA A 131 -14.15 0.74 9.22
CA ALA A 131 -14.35 0.68 10.66
C ALA A 131 -13.27 1.48 11.40
N LEU A 132 -13.71 2.28 12.37
CA LEU A 132 -12.85 2.86 13.39
C LEU A 132 -13.02 2.07 14.68
N LEU A 133 -12.05 1.20 14.95
CA LEU A 133 -11.90 0.50 16.23
C LEU A 133 -10.61 0.96 16.90
N LEU A 134 -10.70 1.30 18.18
CA LEU A 134 -9.53 1.65 19.00
C LEU A 134 -8.95 0.39 19.65
N ASP A 135 -7.63 0.32 19.70
CA ASP A 135 -6.91 -0.72 20.44
C ASP A 135 -6.91 -0.44 21.96
N ALA A 136 -6.22 -1.30 22.73
CA ALA A 136 -6.12 -1.15 24.17
C ALA A 136 -5.37 0.12 24.63
N ALA A 137 -4.59 0.75 23.74
CA ALA A 137 -3.89 2.01 23.99
C ALA A 137 -4.73 3.22 23.55
N GLY A 138 -5.96 3.01 23.05
CA GLY A 138 -6.82 4.07 22.53
C GLY A 138 -6.44 4.55 21.13
N LEU A 139 -5.56 3.82 20.43
CA LEU A 139 -5.14 4.17 19.07
C LEU A 139 -6.01 3.45 18.03
N PRO A 140 -6.39 4.13 16.93
CA PRO A 140 -7.06 3.48 15.82
C PRO A 140 -6.26 2.31 15.26
N LEU A 141 -6.93 1.19 15.01
CA LEU A 141 -6.31 0.10 14.24
C LEU A 141 -5.93 0.59 12.83
N PRO A 142 -4.78 0.16 12.30
CA PRO A 142 -4.34 0.60 10.98
C PRO A 142 -5.25 0.02 9.87
N GLY A 143 -5.51 0.83 8.84
CA GLY A 143 -6.20 0.42 7.61
C GLY A 143 -5.31 -0.45 6.73
N ILE A 144 -5.11 -1.70 7.14
CA ILE A 144 -4.25 -2.67 6.45
C ILE A 144 -4.97 -4.01 6.29
N ALA A 145 -4.66 -4.72 5.21
CA ALA A 145 -5.28 -6.00 4.89
C ALA A 145 -5.23 -7.04 6.04
N PRO A 146 -4.13 -7.20 6.82
CA PRO A 146 -4.11 -8.12 7.96
C PRO A 146 -5.17 -7.84 9.03
N VAL A 147 -5.50 -6.56 9.28
CA VAL A 147 -6.56 -6.17 10.22
C VAL A 147 -7.91 -6.59 9.66
N ALA A 148 -8.21 -6.23 8.40
CA ALA A 148 -9.46 -6.57 7.74
C ALA A 148 -9.69 -8.09 7.67
N ILE A 149 -8.66 -8.89 7.37
CA ILE A 149 -8.74 -10.36 7.34
C ILE A 149 -9.07 -10.92 8.73
N GLN A 150 -8.40 -10.43 9.78
CA GLN A 150 -8.68 -10.90 11.15
C GLN A 150 -10.08 -10.52 11.61
N GLN A 151 -10.51 -9.28 11.33
CA GLN A 151 -11.87 -8.82 11.60
C GLN A 151 -12.91 -9.68 10.86
N SER A 152 -12.67 -9.99 9.59
CA SER A 152 -13.53 -10.86 8.77
C SER A 152 -13.69 -12.24 9.42
N HIS A 153 -12.59 -12.89 9.82
CA HIS A 153 -12.66 -14.19 10.48
C HIS A 153 -13.35 -14.13 11.85
N TYR A 154 -13.23 -13.01 12.57
CA TYR A 154 -13.93 -12.82 13.83
C TYR A 154 -15.44 -12.66 13.60
N VAL A 155 -15.87 -11.76 12.72
CA VAL A 155 -17.29 -11.51 12.43
C VAL A 155 -17.95 -12.75 11.81
N ALA A 156 -17.29 -13.44 10.88
CA ALA A 156 -17.81 -14.67 10.29
C ALA A 156 -18.09 -15.76 11.36
N ARG A 157 -17.25 -15.85 12.39
CA ARG A 157 -17.48 -16.77 13.52
C ARG A 157 -18.67 -16.34 14.39
N LEU A 158 -18.89 -15.04 14.57
CA LEU A 158 -20.06 -14.54 15.30
C LEU A 158 -21.35 -14.83 14.55
N ILE A 159 -21.39 -14.53 13.24
CA ILE A 159 -22.55 -14.79 12.38
C ILE A 159 -22.87 -16.29 12.39
N ARG A 160 -21.88 -17.15 12.17
CA ARG A 160 -22.08 -18.61 12.18
C ARG A 160 -22.62 -19.16 13.50
N LYS A 161 -22.27 -18.52 14.62
CA LYS A 161 -22.76 -18.91 15.96
C LYS A 161 -24.13 -18.31 16.31
N ASN A 162 -24.70 -17.50 15.42
CA ASN A 162 -25.93 -16.75 15.64
C ASN A 162 -25.97 -16.03 16.99
N THR A 163 -24.89 -15.30 17.31
CA THR A 163 -24.75 -14.56 18.57
C THR A 163 -25.37 -13.17 18.52
N CYS A 164 -26.47 -12.98 17.79
CA CYS A 164 -27.20 -11.71 17.78
C CYS A 164 -27.73 -11.39 19.18
N GLY A 165 -27.50 -10.17 19.68
CA GLY A 165 -27.96 -9.72 21.01
C GLY A 165 -27.32 -10.42 22.22
N LYS A 166 -26.32 -11.30 22.03
CA LYS A 166 -25.60 -11.97 23.13
C LYS A 166 -24.34 -11.22 23.50
N GLN A 167 -23.86 -11.39 24.73
CA GLN A 167 -22.57 -10.86 25.16
C GLN A 167 -21.44 -11.53 24.35
N ARG A 168 -20.75 -10.73 23.52
CA ARG A 168 -19.68 -11.19 22.62
C ARG A 168 -18.31 -10.86 23.21
N LYS A 169 -17.32 -11.71 22.91
CA LYS A 169 -15.92 -11.43 23.29
C LYS A 169 -15.38 -10.30 22.42
N PRO A 170 -14.64 -9.32 22.95
CA PRO A 170 -14.09 -8.23 22.14
C PRO A 170 -13.11 -8.75 21.07
N PHE A 171 -13.08 -8.08 19.92
CA PHE A 171 -12.06 -8.26 18.90
C PHE A 171 -10.71 -7.77 19.43
N ARG A 172 -9.66 -8.52 19.13
CA ARG A 172 -8.27 -8.14 19.43
C ARG A 172 -7.42 -8.43 18.22
N TYR A 173 -6.80 -7.40 17.67
CA TYR A 173 -5.86 -7.53 16.56
C TYR A 173 -4.55 -8.14 17.06
N PHE A 174 -4.06 -9.15 16.36
CA PHE A 174 -2.73 -9.70 16.57
C PHE A 174 -1.81 -9.27 15.43
N ASP A 175 -0.89 -8.36 15.72
CA ASP A 175 0.08 -7.89 14.73
C ASP A 175 1.13 -8.96 14.43
N LYS A 176 1.14 -9.44 13.18
CA LYS A 176 2.11 -10.42 12.67
C LYS A 176 3.39 -9.76 12.16
N GLY A 177 3.45 -8.43 12.17
CA GLY A 177 4.53 -7.65 11.59
C GLY A 177 4.20 -7.09 10.22
N MET A 178 5.11 -6.26 9.72
CA MET A 178 4.98 -5.51 8.47
C MET A 178 6.24 -5.65 7.62
N MET A 179 6.06 -5.64 6.30
CA MET A 179 7.14 -5.68 5.33
C MET A 179 6.87 -4.71 4.19
N ALA A 180 7.90 -4.01 3.73
CA ALA A 180 7.82 -3.12 2.58
C ALA A 180 9.01 -3.34 1.63
N THR A 181 8.72 -3.53 0.35
CA THR A 181 9.73 -3.60 -0.71
C THR A 181 10.06 -2.20 -1.19
N ILE A 182 11.35 -1.88 -1.23
CA ILE A 182 11.87 -0.59 -1.69
C ILE A 182 12.27 -0.69 -3.17
N GLY A 183 12.95 -1.78 -3.52
CA GLY A 183 13.45 -2.09 -4.86
C GLY A 183 13.99 -3.51 -4.96
N LYS A 184 14.59 -3.87 -6.09
CA LYS A 184 15.35 -5.09 -6.36
C LYS A 184 16.34 -5.33 -5.22
N ALA A 185 16.20 -6.49 -4.57
CA ALA A 185 17.04 -6.90 -3.44
C ALA A 185 17.02 -5.97 -2.21
N LYS A 186 16.04 -5.05 -2.10
CA LYS A 186 15.94 -4.11 -0.98
C LYS A 186 14.52 -4.12 -0.39
N ALA A 187 14.39 -4.61 0.83
CA ALA A 187 13.17 -4.52 1.62
C ALA A 187 13.47 -4.15 3.08
N VAL A 188 12.43 -3.75 3.80
CA VAL A 188 12.45 -3.57 5.26
C VAL A 188 11.33 -4.39 5.87
N ALA A 189 11.60 -5.02 7.01
CA ALA A 189 10.66 -5.87 7.71
C ALA A 189 10.77 -5.69 9.22
N VAL A 190 9.62 -5.69 9.89
CA VAL A 190 9.50 -5.63 11.35
C VAL A 190 8.52 -6.70 11.82
N VAL A 191 8.95 -7.54 12.77
CA VAL A 191 8.11 -8.58 13.40
C VAL A 191 8.37 -8.52 14.90
N GLY A 192 7.43 -7.94 15.65
CA GLY A 192 7.62 -7.67 17.07
C GLY A 192 8.87 -6.80 17.29
N LYS A 193 9.87 -7.32 18.01
CA LYS A 193 11.15 -6.63 18.26
C LYS A 193 12.20 -6.86 17.17
N LEU A 194 11.99 -7.82 16.27
CA LEU A 194 12.95 -8.16 15.22
C LEU A 194 12.82 -7.18 14.05
N LYS A 195 13.93 -6.56 13.67
CA LYS A 195 14.04 -5.65 12.53
C LYS A 195 15.03 -6.23 11.52
N ILE A 196 14.60 -6.40 10.27
CA ILE A 196 15.42 -6.95 9.20
C ILE A 196 15.39 -5.96 8.03
N SER A 197 16.51 -5.77 7.35
CA SER A 197 16.58 -4.90 6.17
C SER A 197 17.49 -5.47 5.07
N GLY A 198 17.38 -4.91 3.86
CA GLY A 198 18.22 -5.25 2.72
C GLY A 198 17.84 -6.58 2.07
N PHE A 199 18.86 -7.34 1.64
CA PHE A 199 18.67 -8.55 0.85
C PHE A 199 17.99 -9.68 1.64
N ILE A 200 18.32 -9.85 2.93
CA ILE A 200 17.69 -10.87 3.78
C ILE A 200 16.20 -10.56 3.97
N ALA A 201 15.84 -9.30 4.22
CA ALA A 201 14.43 -8.88 4.29
C ALA A 201 13.71 -9.11 2.95
N TRP A 202 14.41 -8.89 1.83
CA TRP A 202 13.85 -9.13 0.50
C TRP A 202 13.62 -10.62 0.23
N LEU A 203 14.55 -11.50 0.62
CA LEU A 203 14.37 -12.95 0.54
C LEU A 203 13.20 -13.43 1.41
N ALA A 204 13.11 -12.94 2.64
CA ALA A 204 11.98 -13.24 3.52
C ALA A 204 10.65 -12.78 2.91
N TRP A 205 10.64 -11.59 2.27
CA TRP A 205 9.46 -11.06 1.60
C TRP A 205 9.04 -11.96 0.44
N CYS A 206 10.00 -12.37 -0.41
CA CYS A 206 9.75 -13.30 -1.51
C CYS A 206 9.13 -14.61 -0.98
N PHE A 207 9.73 -15.20 0.06
CA PHE A 207 9.26 -16.45 0.66
C PHE A 207 7.81 -16.33 1.16
N ILE A 208 7.51 -15.30 1.95
CA ILE A 208 6.17 -15.05 2.50
C ILE A 208 5.16 -14.80 1.38
N HIS A 209 5.50 -13.94 0.42
CA HIS A 209 4.61 -13.58 -0.68
C HIS A 209 4.26 -14.81 -1.53
N ILE A 210 5.24 -15.67 -1.81
CA ILE A 210 5.03 -16.92 -2.55
C ILE A 210 4.18 -17.92 -1.75
N HIS A 211 4.39 -18.01 -0.44
CA HIS A 211 3.60 -18.89 0.42
C HIS A 211 2.10 -18.55 0.39
N PHE A 212 1.77 -17.25 0.34
CA PHE A 212 0.39 -16.77 0.25
C PHE A 212 -0.23 -16.80 -1.16
N LEU A 213 0.53 -17.10 -2.22
CA LEU A 213 -0.03 -17.27 -3.57
C LEU A 213 -0.90 -18.54 -3.63
N ILE A 214 -2.16 -18.39 -4.00
CA ILE A 214 -3.24 -19.38 -3.83
C ILE A 214 -3.01 -20.75 -4.54
N SER A 215 -2.13 -20.87 -5.53
CA SER A 215 -1.92 -22.13 -6.28
C SER A 215 -0.49 -22.65 -6.26
N PHE A 216 -0.29 -23.87 -5.74
CA PHE A 216 1.02 -24.51 -5.54
C PHE A 216 1.81 -24.74 -6.84
N ALA A 217 1.13 -25.09 -7.95
CA ALA A 217 1.78 -25.35 -9.25
C ALA A 217 2.38 -24.07 -9.87
N ASN A 218 1.79 -22.91 -9.60
CA ASN A 218 2.31 -21.63 -10.07
C ASN A 218 3.50 -21.12 -9.24
N ARG A 219 3.71 -21.61 -8.01
CA ARG A 219 4.73 -21.08 -7.09
C ARG A 219 6.15 -21.35 -7.57
N VAL A 220 6.45 -22.58 -8.02
CA VAL A 220 7.80 -22.96 -8.48
C VAL A 220 8.12 -22.29 -9.82
N VAL A 221 7.16 -22.24 -10.75
CA VAL A 221 7.32 -21.54 -12.04
C VAL A 221 7.52 -20.04 -11.83
N VAL A 222 6.77 -19.41 -10.91
CA VAL A 222 6.99 -18.00 -10.55
C VAL A 222 8.36 -17.80 -9.90
N MET A 223 8.81 -18.70 -9.02
CA MET A 223 10.16 -18.64 -8.44
C MET A 223 11.25 -18.75 -9.50
N LEU A 224 11.15 -19.71 -10.42
CA LEU A 224 12.12 -19.89 -11.50
C LEU A 224 12.09 -18.72 -12.48
N ASN A 225 10.91 -18.17 -12.79
CA ASN A 225 10.77 -17.00 -13.64
C ASN A 225 11.34 -15.75 -12.95
N TRP A 226 11.07 -15.53 -11.66
CA TRP A 226 11.67 -14.44 -10.88
C TRP A 226 13.19 -14.59 -10.78
N PHE A 227 13.69 -15.81 -10.57
CA PHE A 227 15.14 -16.10 -10.57
C PHE A 227 15.76 -15.81 -11.94
N TYR A 228 15.12 -16.26 -13.03
CA TYR A 228 15.55 -16.01 -14.40
C TYR A 228 15.55 -14.52 -14.75
N LEU A 229 14.50 -13.79 -14.41
CA LEU A 229 14.40 -12.33 -14.58
C LEU A 229 15.42 -11.58 -13.71
N TYR A 230 15.67 -12.07 -12.49
CA TYR A 230 16.67 -11.52 -11.59
C TYR A 230 18.09 -11.66 -12.18
N CYS A 231 18.42 -12.85 -12.71
CA CYS A 231 19.70 -13.15 -13.37
C CYS A 231 19.88 -12.41 -14.69
N ARG A 232 18.85 -12.26 -15.53
CA ARG A 232 18.98 -11.58 -16.82
C ARG A 232 18.88 -10.05 -16.76
N ASN A 233 18.54 -9.47 -15.60
CA ASN A 233 18.34 -8.03 -15.44
C ASN A 233 17.35 -7.40 -16.44
N GLN A 234 16.53 -8.22 -17.11
CA GLN A 234 15.56 -7.82 -18.12
C GLN A 234 14.17 -7.99 -17.53
N ARG A 235 13.60 -6.91 -16.99
CA ARG A 235 12.14 -6.84 -16.93
C ARG A 235 11.67 -6.52 -18.35
N CYS A 236 10.98 -7.45 -19.02
CA CYS A 236 10.25 -7.14 -20.26
C CYS A 236 9.11 -6.16 -19.92
N ILE A 237 9.42 -4.86 -19.90
CA ILE A 237 8.46 -3.77 -19.59
C ILE A 237 7.81 -3.23 -20.86
N ARG A 238 8.21 -3.73 -22.04
CA ARG A 238 7.68 -3.27 -23.31
C ARG A 238 6.28 -3.84 -23.53
N LEU A 239 5.27 -3.08 -23.12
CA LEU A 239 3.91 -3.26 -23.62
C LEU A 239 3.85 -2.64 -25.02
N ILE A 240 3.61 -3.46 -26.04
CA ILE A 240 3.23 -2.97 -27.36
C ILE A 240 1.72 -2.76 -27.30
N THR A 241 1.29 -1.57 -26.89
CA THR A 241 -0.12 -1.18 -27.03
C THR A 241 -0.34 -0.71 -28.46
N ARG A 242 -1.39 -1.24 -29.10
CA ARG A 242 -1.89 -0.68 -30.36
C ARG A 242 -2.54 0.67 -30.01
N PRO A 243 -2.32 1.75 -30.78
CA PRO A 243 -3.03 3.00 -30.54
C PRO A 243 -4.54 2.73 -30.64
N LEU A 244 -5.30 3.21 -29.65
CA LEU A 244 -6.75 3.29 -29.75
C LEU A 244 -7.03 4.10 -31.01
N THR A 245 -7.62 3.44 -32.00
CA THR A 245 -8.07 4.13 -33.20
C THR A 245 -9.43 4.72 -32.84
N ASP A 246 -9.78 5.87 -33.38
CA ASP A 246 -11.03 6.64 -33.11
C ASP A 246 -12.36 5.86 -33.32
N LYS A 247 -12.29 4.57 -33.62
CA LYS A 247 -13.42 3.66 -33.83
C LYS A 247 -13.82 2.87 -32.58
N ASP A 248 -13.06 2.97 -31.49
CA ASP A 248 -13.35 2.27 -30.23
C ASP A 248 -13.99 3.21 -29.18
N GLU A 249 -14.83 4.16 -29.60
CA GLU A 249 -15.72 4.85 -28.65
C GLU A 249 -16.65 3.83 -27.98
N PRO A 250 -16.85 3.89 -26.65
CA PRO A 250 -17.86 3.07 -26.01
C PRO A 250 -19.23 3.45 -26.58
N ILE A 251 -19.99 2.43 -26.98
CA ILE A 251 -21.41 2.57 -27.31
C ILE A 251 -22.06 3.31 -26.14
N ARG A 252 -22.55 4.53 -26.42
CA ARG A 252 -23.27 5.38 -25.47
C ARG A 252 -24.50 4.67 -24.90
#